data_AF-A0A1X1IPI3-F1
#
_entry.id   AF-A0A1X1IPI3-F1
#
_cell.length_a   1.000
_cell.length_b   1.000
_cell.length_c   1.000
_cell.angle_alpha   90.00
_cell.angle_beta   90.00
_cell.angle_gamma   90.00
#
_symmetry.space_group_name_H-M   'P 1'
#
loop_
_entity.id
_entity.type
_entity.pdbx_description
1 polymer ?
#
loop_
_entity_poly.entity_id
_entity_poly.type
_entity_poly.pdbx_seq_one_letter_code
_entity_poly.pdbx_strand_id
1 'polypeptide(L)'
;NLSAYVKEDGRTQIPNKASYDASFPHKPGVHKDSNEVPVTPPTPDEPEIKKDVNGKAEETLAKRDQVFTYNVKTTVAQDATAFSVTDKIEDVLEFAGKSSATLNGQV
;
A
#
# COMPACT_ATOMS: atom_id res chain seq x y z
N ASN A 1 -3.96 8.98 -10.90
CA ASN A 1 -2.87 8.46 -11.77
C ASN A 1 -1.77 9.51 -11.78
N LEU A 2 -0.57 9.17 -11.29
CA LEU A 2 0.56 10.11 -11.08
C LEU A 2 1.67 9.95 -12.13
N SER A 3 1.44 9.18 -13.21
CA SER A 3 2.47 8.86 -14.21
C SER A 3 3.13 10.08 -14.84
N ALA A 4 2.39 11.19 -14.99
CA ALA A 4 2.90 12.46 -15.52
C ALA A 4 3.90 13.18 -14.59
N TYR A 5 4.00 12.75 -13.32
CA TYR A 5 4.85 13.36 -12.29
C TYR A 5 6.04 12.46 -11.88
N VAL A 6 6.22 11.32 -12.55
CA VAL A 6 7.36 10.43 -12.32
C VAL A 6 8.59 10.99 -13.04
N LYS A 7 9.68 11.22 -12.30
CA LYS A 7 10.97 11.69 -12.83
C LYS A 7 11.78 10.50 -13.36
N GLU A 8 12.87 10.80 -14.08
CA GLU A 8 13.77 9.78 -14.65
C GLU A 8 14.38 8.84 -13.59
N ASP A 9 14.48 9.28 -12.33
CA ASP A 9 14.96 8.49 -11.20
C ASP A 9 13.88 7.59 -10.56
N GLY A 10 12.68 7.55 -11.15
CA GLY A 10 11.53 6.75 -10.68
C GLY A 10 10.75 7.39 -9.52
N ARG A 11 11.18 8.54 -8.98
CA ARG A 11 10.46 9.22 -7.90
C ARG A 11 9.33 10.08 -8.44
N THR A 12 8.21 10.10 -7.72
CA THR A 12 7.11 11.02 -8.02
C THR A 12 7.39 12.37 -7.37
N GLN A 13 7.39 13.45 -8.16
CA GLN A 13 7.53 14.82 -7.68
C GLN A 13 6.44 15.70 -8.28
N ILE A 14 5.55 16.20 -7.44
CA ILE A 14 4.42 17.03 -7.86
C ILE A 14 4.82 18.50 -7.65
N PRO A 15 4.93 19.31 -8.70
CA PRO A 15 5.33 20.71 -8.57
C PRO A 15 4.24 21.52 -7.87
N ASN A 16 4.62 22.37 -6.91
CA ASN A 16 3.74 23.34 -6.28
C ASN A 16 4.28 24.76 -6.47
N LYS A 17 3.41 25.66 -6.93
CA LYS A 17 3.71 27.07 -7.19
C LYS A 17 2.51 27.92 -6.78
N ALA A 18 2.76 29.07 -6.17
CA ALA A 18 1.76 30.05 -5.81
C ALA A 18 1.99 31.35 -6.58
N SER A 19 0.94 32.16 -6.72
CA SER A 19 1.04 33.51 -7.28
C SER A 19 0.19 34.47 -6.46
N TYR A 20 0.52 35.76 -6.53
CA TYR A 20 -0.33 36.82 -6.03
C TYR A 20 -0.45 37.95 -7.05
N ASP A 21 -1.63 38.57 -7.03
CA ASP A 21 -1.92 39.80 -7.76
C ASP A 21 -2.14 40.94 -6.76
N ALA A 22 -1.50 42.08 -7.01
CA ALA A 22 -1.63 43.28 -6.20
C ALA A 22 -1.74 44.51 -7.09
N SER A 23 -2.56 45.48 -6.67
CA SER A 23 -2.67 46.78 -7.33
C SER A 23 -2.32 47.88 -6.34
N PHE A 24 -1.27 48.64 -6.65
CA PHE A 24 -0.85 49.80 -5.87
C PHE A 24 -1.23 51.10 -6.61
N PRO A 25 -1.49 52.21 -5.90
CA PRO A 25 -1.96 53.46 -6.50
C PRO A 25 -1.13 53.99 -7.70
N HIS A 26 0.18 53.71 -7.74
CA HIS A 26 1.06 54.12 -8.83
C HIS A 26 1.66 52.94 -9.62
N LYS A 27 1.26 51.71 -9.27
CA LYS A 27 1.69 50.49 -9.95
C LYS A 27 0.56 49.45 -9.89
N PRO A 28 -0.52 49.66 -10.66
CA PRO A 28 -1.57 48.65 -10.79
C PRO A 28 -1.05 47.42 -11.53
N GLY A 29 -1.64 46.25 -11.27
CA GLY A 29 -1.37 45.03 -12.04
C GLY A 29 -0.03 44.35 -11.74
N VAL A 30 0.45 44.40 -10.49
CA VAL A 30 1.61 43.60 -10.07
C VAL A 30 1.19 42.14 -9.95
N HIS A 31 1.67 41.29 -10.84
CA HIS A 31 1.63 39.85 -10.73
C HIS A 31 2.99 39.34 -10.27
N LYS A 32 3.03 38.43 -9.29
CA LYS A 32 4.27 37.76 -8.92
C LYS A 32 4.02 36.31 -8.55
N ASP A 33 4.88 35.49 -9.12
CA ASP A 33 4.99 34.08 -8.83
C ASP A 33 5.95 33.81 -7.68
N SER A 34 5.63 32.79 -6.87
CA SER A 34 6.61 32.15 -5.98
C SER A 34 7.61 31.34 -6.79
N ASN A 35 8.70 30.95 -6.14
CA ASN A 35 9.49 29.82 -6.63
C ASN A 35 8.65 28.54 -6.60
N GLU A 36 8.98 27.60 -7.48
CA GLU A 36 8.39 26.27 -7.49
C GLU A 36 9.06 25.40 -6.42
N VAL A 37 8.25 24.69 -5.64
CA VAL A 37 8.71 23.73 -4.63
C VAL A 37 7.95 22.44 -4.86
N PRO A 38 8.61 21.31 -5.16
CA PRO A 38 7.91 20.04 -5.35
C PRO A 38 7.51 19.41 -4.01
N VAL A 39 6.41 18.66 -4.02
CA VAL A 39 6.07 17.68 -2.96
C VAL A 39 6.36 16.27 -3.45
N THR A 40 6.86 15.44 -2.56
CA THR A 40 7.11 14.02 -2.81
C THR A 40 6.04 13.21 -2.08
N PRO A 41 5.13 12.52 -2.79
CA PRO A 41 4.25 11.55 -2.16
C PRO A 41 5.07 10.42 -1.51
N PRO A 42 4.62 9.84 -0.39
CA PRO A 42 5.25 8.63 0.13
C PRO A 42 5.18 7.53 -0.93
N THR A 43 6.31 6.85 -1.19
CA THR A 43 6.28 5.62 -1.99
C THR A 43 5.75 4.51 -1.09
N PRO A 44 4.65 3.83 -1.44
CA PRO A 44 4.19 2.70 -0.64
C PRO A 44 5.23 1.57 -0.70
N ASP A 45 5.57 1.01 0.46
CA ASP A 45 6.41 -0.18 0.51
C ASP A 45 5.69 -1.36 -0.16
N GLU A 46 6.44 -2.20 -0.88
CA GLU A 46 5.92 -3.44 -1.41
C GLU A 46 5.60 -4.39 -0.25
N PRO A 47 4.35 -4.88 -0.13
CA PRO A 47 3.97 -5.68 1.01
C PRO A 47 4.61 -7.06 0.97
N GLU A 48 5.36 -7.39 2.02
CA GLU A 48 5.93 -8.73 2.19
C GLU A 48 4.81 -9.75 2.47
N ILE A 49 4.92 -10.96 1.93
CA ILE A 49 3.99 -12.06 2.20
C ILE A 49 4.73 -13.17 2.96
N LYS A 50 4.25 -13.50 4.17
CA LYS A 50 4.76 -14.59 5.01
C LYS A 50 3.69 -15.65 5.21
N LYS A 51 4.11 -16.91 5.16
CA LYS A 51 3.23 -18.07 5.30
C LYS A 51 3.75 -18.95 6.43
N ASP A 52 2.83 -19.49 7.23
CA ASP A 52 3.15 -20.44 8.28
C ASP A 52 2.01 -21.45 8.49
N VAL A 53 2.37 -22.62 9.00
CA VAL A 53 1.45 -23.67 9.47
C VAL A 53 1.59 -23.74 10.98
N ASN A 54 0.51 -23.48 11.71
CA ASN A 54 0.49 -23.44 13.18
C ASN A 54 1.61 -22.58 13.80
N GLY A 55 1.99 -21.48 13.15
CA GLY A 55 3.06 -20.59 13.61
C GLY A 55 4.48 -21.04 13.23
N LYS A 56 4.65 -22.10 12.44
CA LYS A 56 5.95 -22.64 12.00
C LYS A 56 6.08 -22.55 10.48
N ALA A 57 7.31 -22.45 9.98
CA ALA A 57 7.56 -22.42 8.52
C ALA A 57 7.07 -23.69 7.81
N GLU A 58 7.15 -24.82 8.50
CA GLU A 58 6.65 -26.13 8.05
C GLU A 58 6.22 -26.97 9.26
N GLU A 59 5.29 -27.89 9.02
CA GLU A 59 4.90 -28.88 10.04
C GLU A 59 4.49 -30.20 9.39
N THR A 60 5.04 -31.29 9.92
CA THR A 60 4.65 -32.65 9.53
C THR A 60 3.39 -33.07 10.28
N LEU A 61 2.33 -33.38 9.55
CA LEU A 61 1.10 -33.91 10.14
C LEU A 61 1.30 -35.35 10.61
N ALA A 62 0.84 -35.67 11.83
CA ALA A 62 0.91 -37.00 12.40
C ALA A 62 -0.19 -37.92 11.86
N LYS A 63 -1.30 -37.35 11.40
CA LYS A 63 -2.46 -38.06 10.84
C LYS A 63 -3.00 -37.34 9.63
N ARG A 64 -3.68 -38.09 8.76
CA ARG A 64 -4.29 -37.56 7.53
C ARG A 64 -5.45 -36.59 7.80
N ASP A 65 -6.18 -36.79 8.89
CA ASP A 65 -7.33 -35.99 9.32
C ASP A 65 -6.94 -34.86 10.31
N GLN A 66 -5.64 -34.64 10.53
CA GLN A 66 -5.17 -33.62 11.45
C GLN A 66 -5.50 -32.22 10.90
N VAL A 67 -6.33 -31.49 11.64
CA VAL A 67 -6.61 -30.07 11.37
C VAL A 67 -5.41 -29.23 11.76
N PHE A 68 -5.06 -28.27 10.91
CA PHE A 68 -4.03 -27.27 11.17
C PHE A 68 -4.52 -25.89 10.75
N THR A 69 -3.87 -24.86 11.27
CA THR A 69 -4.11 -23.46 10.90
C THR A 69 -3.05 -23.03 9.90
N TYR A 70 -3.49 -22.61 8.72
CA TYR A 70 -2.65 -21.97 7.72
C TYR A 70 -2.78 -20.46 7.82
N ASN A 71 -1.67 -19.76 8.05
CA ASN A 71 -1.66 -18.31 8.17
C ASN A 71 -0.96 -17.68 6.96
N VAL A 72 -1.60 -16.66 6.39
CA VAL A 72 -0.99 -15.75 5.42
C VAL A 72 -0.94 -14.37 6.07
N LYS A 73 0.27 -13.82 6.21
CA LYS A 73 0.53 -12.53 6.84
C LYS A 73 1.14 -11.59 5.82
N THR A 74 0.61 -10.38 5.75
CA THR A 74 1.08 -9.35 4.84
C THR A 74 0.69 -7.97 5.37
N THR A 75 1.29 -6.93 4.81
CA THR A 75 0.96 -5.54 5.11
C THR A 75 0.04 -4.97 4.04
N VAL A 76 -0.81 -4.03 4.43
CA VAL A 76 -1.58 -3.24 3.46
C VAL A 76 -0.76 -1.99 3.14
N ALA A 77 -0.55 -1.72 1.85
CA ALA A 77 0.13 -0.52 1.41
C ALA A 77 -0.61 0.75 1.87
N GLN A 78 0.14 1.81 2.19
CA GLN A 78 -0.39 3.01 2.86
C GLN A 78 -1.57 3.68 2.13
N ASP A 79 -1.58 3.62 0.80
CA ASP A 79 -2.61 4.24 -0.06
C ASP A 79 -3.49 3.21 -0.80
N ALA A 80 -3.61 1.99 -0.28
CA ALA A 80 -4.45 0.96 -0.90
C ALA A 80 -5.94 1.29 -0.73
N THR A 81 -6.65 1.46 -1.86
CA THR A 81 -8.11 1.61 -1.88
C THR A 81 -8.85 0.27 -2.01
N ALA A 82 -8.15 -0.75 -2.51
CA ALA A 82 -8.60 -2.13 -2.58
C ALA A 82 -7.41 -3.06 -2.31
N PHE A 83 -7.67 -4.18 -1.66
CA PHE A 83 -6.67 -5.16 -1.32
C PHE A 83 -7.28 -6.56 -1.33
N SER A 84 -6.56 -7.54 -1.89
CA SER A 84 -6.99 -8.93 -1.95
C SER A 84 -5.82 -9.87 -1.73
N VAL A 85 -6.04 -10.91 -0.94
CA VAL A 85 -5.12 -12.04 -0.79
C VAL A 85 -5.76 -13.25 -1.44
N THR A 86 -5.07 -13.84 -2.40
CA THR A 86 -5.51 -15.05 -3.09
C THR A 86 -4.50 -16.14 -2.82
N ASP A 87 -4.99 -17.32 -2.47
CA ASP A 87 -4.18 -18.51 -2.32
C ASP A 87 -4.81 -19.68 -3.04
N LYS A 88 -3.98 -20.56 -3.59
CA LYS A 88 -4.41 -21.82 -4.19
C LYS A 88 -3.97 -22.92 -3.26
N ILE A 89 -4.93 -23.53 -2.57
CA ILE A 89 -4.67 -24.74 -1.78
C ILE A 89 -4.65 -25.97 -2.68
N GLU A 90 -3.82 -26.95 -2.32
CA GLU A 90 -3.77 -28.25 -3.01
C GLU A 90 -5.04 -29.06 -2.77
N ASP A 91 -5.49 -29.81 -3.78
CA ASP A 91 -6.77 -30.53 -3.77
C ASP A 91 -6.86 -31.63 -2.69
N VAL A 92 -5.72 -32.01 -2.09
CA VAL A 92 -5.65 -32.97 -0.97
C VAL A 92 -6.06 -32.35 0.38
N LEU A 93 -6.27 -31.04 0.42
CA LEU A 93 -6.64 -30.28 1.60
C LEU A 93 -8.09 -29.79 1.49
N GLU A 94 -8.76 -29.69 2.64
CA GLU A 94 -10.10 -29.13 2.75
C GLU A 94 -10.17 -28.07 3.86
N PHE A 95 -11.06 -27.09 3.69
CA PHE A 95 -11.30 -26.08 4.73
C PHE A 95 -12.10 -26.70 5.88
N ALA A 96 -11.46 -26.88 7.03
CA ALA A 96 -12.11 -27.32 8.27
C ALA A 96 -12.95 -26.23 8.96
N GLY A 97 -13.60 -25.34 8.19
CA GLY A 97 -14.39 -24.21 8.70
C GLY A 97 -14.40 -22.99 7.79
N LYS A 98 -14.62 -21.81 8.39
CA LYS A 98 -14.58 -20.52 7.69
C LYS A 98 -13.19 -19.90 7.79
N SER A 99 -12.71 -19.32 6.68
CA SER A 99 -11.56 -18.42 6.71
C SER A 99 -11.89 -17.16 7.50
N SER A 100 -10.90 -16.61 8.19
CA SER A 100 -10.99 -15.31 8.86
C SER A 100 -9.79 -14.45 8.49
N ALA A 101 -9.96 -13.14 8.58
CA ALA A 101 -8.88 -12.18 8.39
C ALA A 101 -8.94 -11.19 9.55
N THR A 102 -7.78 -10.63 9.93
CA THR A 102 -7.71 -9.51 10.86
C THR A 102 -6.72 -8.48 10.35
N LEU A 103 -7.07 -7.20 10.46
CA LEU A 103 -6.20 -6.07 10.15
C LEU A 103 -5.95 -5.30 11.45
N ASN A 104 -4.70 -5.28 11.92
CA ASN A 104 -4.31 -4.61 13.17
C ASN A 104 -5.16 -5.03 14.38
N GLY A 105 -5.54 -6.31 14.45
CA GLY A 105 -6.38 -6.86 15.53
C GLY A 105 -7.88 -6.62 15.39
N GLN A 106 -8.32 -5.99 14.30
CA GLN A 106 -9.73 -5.80 13.96
C GLN A 106 -10.16 -6.85 12.93
N VAL A 107 -11.31 -7.50 13.16
CA VAL A 107 -11.89 -8.52 12.26
C VAL A 107 -12.66 -7.84 11.14
#